data_AF-A0A1V5KP00-F1
#
_entry.id   AF-A0A1V5KP00-F1
#
_cell.length_a   1.000
_cell.length_b   1.000
_cell.length_c   1.000
_cell.angle_alpha   90.00
_cell.angle_beta   90.00
_cell.angle_gamma   90.00
#
_symmetry.space_group_name_H-M   'P 1'
#
loop_
_entity.id
_entity.type
_entity.pdbx_description
1 polymer ?
#
loop_
_entity_poly.entity_id
_entity_poly.type
_entity_poly.pdbx_seq_one_letter_code
_entity_poly.pdbx_strand_id
1 'polypeptide(L)' 'MRAKPGDVLTIEELALYLKIPKSTLYKLVREGRIPSQKIGRHWRFRKAAIDRWLEEAGTNRPLSGDQR' A
#
# COMPACT_ATOMS: atom_id res chain seq x y z
N MET A 1 -12.58 8.78 -16.31
CA MET A 1 -11.91 9.14 -15.03
C MET A 1 -10.41 8.98 -15.23
N ARG A 2 -9.67 10.09 -15.28
CA ARG A 2 -8.26 10.14 -15.71
C ARG A 2 -7.39 10.02 -14.45
N ALA A 3 -6.67 8.91 -14.30
CA ALA A 3 -5.72 8.75 -13.19
C ALA A 3 -4.70 9.89 -13.25
N LYS A 4 -4.63 10.71 -12.19
CA LYS A 4 -3.74 11.86 -12.16
C LYS A 4 -2.30 11.36 -12.03
N PRO A 5 -1.35 11.87 -12.84
CA PRO A 5 0.04 11.41 -12.84
C PRO A 5 0.83 11.74 -11.55
N GLY A 6 0.22 12.37 -10.55
CA GLY A 6 0.83 12.69 -9.25
C GLY A 6 0.58 11.65 -8.15
N ASP A 7 -0.18 10.59 -8.41
CA ASP A 7 -0.57 9.61 -7.38
C ASP A 7 0.39 8.42 -7.27
N VAL A 8 1.66 8.55 -7.68
CA VAL A 8 2.62 7.43 -7.68
C VAL A 8 3.74 7.68 -6.68
N LEU A 9 3.80 6.82 -5.67
CA LEU A 9 4.79 6.81 -4.59
C LEU A 9 5.95 5.87 -4.94
N THR A 10 7.15 6.22 -4.49
CA THR A 10 8.31 5.32 -4.40
C THR A 10 8.19 4.39 -3.18
N ILE A 11 9.06 3.38 -3.11
CA ILE A 11 9.23 2.56 -1.89
C ILE A 11 9.53 3.41 -0.65
N GLU A 12 10.24 4.53 -0.82
CA GLU A 12 10.63 5.42 0.27
C GLU A 12 9.45 6.27 0.74
N GLU A 13 8.72 6.88 -0.19
CA GLU A 13 7.51 7.64 0.12
C GLU A 13 6.42 6.75 0.70
N LEU A 14 6.28 5.53 0.18
CA LEU A 14 5.32 4.57 0.71
C LEU A 14 5.66 4.11 2.13
N ALA A 15 6.95 3.92 2.42
CA ALA A 15 7.43 3.63 3.78
C ALA A 15 7.08 4.77 4.75
N LEU A 16 7.25 6.02 4.32
CA LEU A 16 6.84 7.20 5.10
C LEU A 16 5.31 7.29 5.25
N TYR A 17 4.58 7.00 4.19
CA TYR A 17 3.11 7.05 4.16
C TYR A 17 2.48 6.03 5.11
N LEU A 18 2.94 4.77 5.04
CA LEU A 18 2.46 3.68 5.89
C LEU A 18 3.12 3.66 7.27
N LYS A 19 4.11 4.53 7.51
CA LYS A 19 4.95 4.57 8.73
C LYS A 19 5.57 3.20 9.08
N ILE A 20 5.98 2.44 8.07
CA ILE A 20 6.68 1.15 8.23
C ILE A 20 8.09 1.22 7.64
N PRO A 21 9.05 0.49 8.22
CA PRO A 21 10.42 0.52 7.74
C PRO A 21 10.52 -0.11 6.35
N LYS A 22 11.43 0.43 5.52
CA LYS A 22 11.69 -0.05 4.15
C LYS A 22 11.94 -1.56 4.10
N SER A 23 12.62 -2.12 5.11
CA SER A 23 12.88 -3.57 5.20
C SER A 23 11.59 -4.41 5.24
N THR A 24 10.58 -3.95 5.97
CA THR A 24 9.26 -4.60 6.01
C THR A 24 8.53 -4.39 4.70
N LEU A 25 8.59 -3.17 4.14
CA LEU A 25 7.96 -2.89 2.86
C LEU A 25 8.53 -3.75 1.73
N TYR A 26 9.85 -3.95 1.68
CA TYR A 26 10.50 -4.85 0.73
C TYR A 26 10.02 -6.29 0.86
N LYS A 27 9.78 -6.78 2.08
CA LYS A 27 9.18 -8.11 2.29
C LYS A 27 7.77 -8.18 1.72
N LEU A 28 6.93 -7.19 2.02
CA LEU A 28 5.55 -7.13 1.53
C LEU A 28 5.47 -7.06 0.00
N VAL A 29 6.38 -6.30 -0.63
CA VAL A 29 6.51 -6.22 -2.09
C VAL A 29 6.94 -7.56 -2.68
N ARG A 30 7.93 -8.22 -2.07
CA ARG A 30 8.42 -9.54 -2.50
C ARG A 30 7.36 -10.63 -2.34
N GLU A 31 6.55 -10.55 -1.29
CA GLU A 31 5.41 -11.45 -1.06
C GLU A 31 4.21 -11.10 -1.95
N GLY A 32 4.23 -9.98 -2.68
CA GLY A 32 3.12 -9.53 -3.52
C GLY A 32 1.88 -9.10 -2.72
N ARG A 33 2.03 -8.82 -1.42
CA ARG A 33 0.93 -8.45 -0.53
C ARG A 33 0.48 -7.01 -0.69
N ILE A 34 1.28 -6.17 -1.34
CA ILE A 34 1.02 -4.75 -1.54
C ILE A 34 0.97 -4.43 -3.04
N PRO A 35 -0.01 -3.64 -3.51
CA PRO A 35 -0.13 -3.35 -4.93
C PRO A 35 1.04 -2.48 -5.38
N SER A 36 1.93 -3.09 -6.14
CA SER A 36 3.19 -2.52 -6.58
C SER A 36 3.36 -2.74 -8.08
N GLN A 37 3.92 -1.74 -8.77
CA GLN A 37 4.10 -1.75 -10.21
C GLN A 37 5.59 -1.64 -10.51
N LYS A 38 6.16 -2.71 -11.07
CA LYS A 38 7.57 -2.71 -11.49
C LYS A 38 7.68 -1.98 -12.81
N ILE A 39 8.33 -0.82 -12.80
CA ILE A 39 8.53 0.02 -13.99
C ILE A 39 10.04 0.14 -14.21
N GLY A 40 10.53 -0.62 -15.20
CA GLY A 40 11.96 -0.79 -15.45
C GLY A 40 12.67 -1.37 -14.23
N ARG A 41 13.53 -0.55 -13.62
CA ARG A 41 14.35 -0.92 -12.45
C ARG A 41 13.79 -0.41 -11.11
N HIS A 42 12.68 0.33 -11.14
CA HIS A 42 12.10 0.95 -9.96
C HIS A 42 10.72 0.38 -9.65
N TRP A 43 10.40 0.28 -8.36
CA TRP A 43 9.06 -0.03 -7.89
C TRP A 43 8.26 1.26 -7.69
N ARG A 44 7.05 1.26 -8.24
CA ARG A 44 6.12 2.38 -8.20
C ARG A 44 4.81 1.91 -7.59
N PHE A 45 4.27 2.72 -6.69
CA PHE A 45 3.10 2.38 -5.90
C PHE A 45 2.04 3.44 -6.16
N ARG A 46 0.88 3.06 -6.68
CA ARG A 46 -0.19 4.05 -6.86
C ARG A 46 -0.83 4.30 -5.51
N LYS A 47 -0.82 5.53 -5.02
CA LYS A 47 -1.47 5.96 -3.79
C LYS A 47 -2.91 5.46 -3.74
N ALA A 48 -3.70 5.64 -4.79
CA ALA A 48 -5.09 5.13 -4.85
C ALA A 48 -5.20 3.60 -4.72
N ALA A 49 -4.22 2.84 -5.22
CA ALA A 49 -4.22 1.39 -5.06
C ALA A 49 -3.82 0.98 -3.64
N ILE A 50 -2.87 1.71 -3.04
CA ILE A 50 -2.47 1.53 -1.64
C ILE A 50 -3.62 1.88 -0.70
N ASP A 51 -4.35 2.96 -0.99
CA ASP A 51 -5.50 3.42 -0.21
C ASP A 51 -6.59 2.34 -0.19
N ARG A 52 -6.99 1.85 -1.38
CA ARG A 52 -7.93 0.73 -1.48
C ARG A 52 -7.44 -0.52 -0.77
N TRP A 53 -6.16 -0.85 -0.93
CA TRP A 53 -5.57 -2.00 -0.24
C TRP A 53 -5.60 -1.84 1.28
N LEU A 54 -5.38 -0.63 1.81
CA LEU A 54 -5.51 -0.34 3.24
C LEU A 54 -6.96 -0.52 3.71
N GLU A 55 -7.93 -0.06 2.92
CA GLU A 55 -9.36 -0.24 3.19
C GLU A 55 -9.72 -1.74 3.23
N GLU A 56 -9.26 -2.52 2.25
CA GLU A 56 -9.47 -3.97 2.18
C GLU A 56 -8.72 -4.72 3.29
N ALA A 57 -7.48 -4.34 3.62
CA ALA A 57 -6.71 -4.96 4.69
C ALA A 57 -7.31 -4.65 6.09
N GLY A 58 -7.89 -3.47 6.26
CA GLY A 58 -8.60 -3.06 7.47
C GLY A 58 -9.94 -3.79 7.68
N THR A 59 -10.53 -4.35 6.61
CA THR A 59 -11.79 -5.10 6.69
C THR A 59 -11.64 -6.48 7.34
N ASN A 60 -10.42 -6.93 7.62
CA ASN A 60 -10.17 -8.11 8.44
C ASN A 60 -10.14 -7.82 9.94
N ARG A 61 -10.57 -6.63 10.39
CA ARG A 61 -11.03 -6.51 11.76
C ARG A 61 -12.40 -7.19 11.80
N PRO A 62 -12.58 -8.39 12.40
CA PRO A 62 -13.91 -8.81 12.75
C PRO A 62 -14.49 -7.64 13.53
N LEU A 63 -15.65 -7.20 13.09
CA LEU A 63 -16.49 -6.27 13.80
C LEU A 63 -16.93 -7.00 15.09
N SER A 64 -16.00 -7.25 16.00
CA SER A 64 -16.28 -7.21 17.42
C SER A 64 -16.58 -5.73 17.64
N GLY A 65 -17.82 -5.25 17.52
CA GLY A 65 -18.98 -5.97 18.04
C GLY A 65 -18.77 -6.25 19.52
N ASP A 66 -17.93 -5.46 20.20
CA ASP A 66 -18.01 -5.33 21.64
C ASP A 66 -19.30 -4.58 21.91
N GLN A 67 -20.29 -5.40 22.24
CA GLN A 67 -21.69 -5.11 22.37
C GLN A 67 -21.94 -4.75 23.84
N ARG A 68 -22.33 -3.48 24.07
CA ARG A 68 -22.84 -2.90 25.33
C ARG A 68 -21.86 -2.61 26.46
#